data_AF-A0AB33X080-F1
#
_entry.id   AF-A0AB33X080-F1
#
_cell.length_a   1.000
_cell.length_b   1.000
_cell.length_c   1.000
_cell.angle_alpha   90.00
_cell.angle_beta   90.00
_cell.angle_gamma   90.00
#
_symmetry.space_group_name_H-M   'P 1'
#
loop_
_entity.id
_entity.type
_entity.pdbx_description
1 polymer ?
#
loop_
_entity_poly.entity_id
_entity_poly.type
_entity_poly.pdbx_seq_one_letter_code
_entity_poly.pdbx_strand_id
1 'polypeptide(L)'
;MHDREAVVQVPSSWHDQLSDYEARRVREVMDTLDRHSAWLELSRFGNGFVRQAAVRGLSARPSAEALAALLERLNDWVPQVRQEAAAAVEAYWAPEHAGLLLQTLAPLLALASKQRADHGATLERATAVLQLAQVRDEVQGAFGDCRGKAARFVFELLLKGVEDRPALLAMALRHAEVSVRQMAVDACAELPDEQALPLLEEVMRSCGASVRVKALRLLLSRLADCRGYLAQALLDPSGALRCLAHWAAPRHGLDPQQVLLARLQQPAPGNKRQWLGLLGLARELQEPRADAMLHQALASKALTVRLLALRTLGERGLAQQLAALDDPSDKVFDCALGLLREQPWAAFEEALEQRLDQHWHDLPKARRWALLGLKPGWRQLQYLLHRLDQAGSEAAYWREALARWCDSRYAMFDPVTPKPLREALAQRLQAMEEAGDVPRGSVKRLL
;
A
#
# COMPACT_ATOMS: atom_id res chain seq x y z
N MET A 1 18.54 36.39 -46.82
CA MET A 1 18.30 35.88 -45.45
C MET A 1 18.81 34.46 -45.39
N HIS A 2 20.05 34.32 -44.93
CA HIS A 2 20.83 33.07 -44.94
C HIS A 2 20.61 32.33 -43.63
N ASP A 3 19.94 31.18 -43.68
CA ASP A 3 20.50 29.91 -43.20
C ASP A 3 19.58 28.79 -43.72
N ARG A 4 19.80 28.37 -44.97
CA ARG A 4 19.12 27.20 -45.55
C ARG A 4 19.95 25.99 -45.17
N GLU A 5 19.52 25.37 -44.08
CA GLU A 5 19.66 23.96 -43.71
C GLU A 5 20.43 23.11 -44.72
N ALA A 6 21.61 22.67 -44.28
CA ALA A 6 22.28 21.53 -44.87
C ALA A 6 21.32 20.33 -44.80
N VAL A 7 20.75 19.95 -45.95
CA VAL A 7 20.10 18.66 -46.15
C VAL A 7 21.06 17.60 -45.63
N VAL A 8 20.66 16.89 -44.56
CA VAL A 8 21.50 15.85 -43.98
C VAL A 8 21.54 14.72 -44.99
N GLN A 9 22.61 14.66 -45.79
CA GLN A 9 22.82 13.55 -46.70
C GLN A 9 22.90 12.28 -45.88
N VAL A 10 21.97 11.35 -46.14
CA VAL A 10 22.09 9.96 -45.71
C VAL A 10 23.48 9.51 -46.18
N PRO A 11 24.36 9.02 -45.29
CA PRO A 11 25.70 8.64 -45.68
C PRO A 11 25.62 7.67 -46.85
N SER A 12 26.38 7.92 -47.91
CA SER A 12 26.38 7.12 -49.14
C SER A 12 26.72 5.63 -48.90
N SER A 13 27.31 5.31 -47.74
CA SER A 13 27.56 3.96 -47.25
C SER A 13 26.31 3.17 -46.86
N TRP A 14 25.11 3.76 -46.84
CA TRP A 14 23.87 3.10 -46.38
C TRP A 14 23.06 2.46 -47.51
N HIS A 15 23.39 2.75 -48.77
CA HIS A 15 22.60 2.29 -49.92
C HIS A 15 22.55 0.76 -50.07
N ASP A 16 23.57 0.04 -49.58
CA ASP A 16 23.61 -1.43 -49.62
C ASP A 16 23.15 -2.10 -48.31
N GLN A 17 22.81 -1.31 -47.28
CA GLN A 17 22.56 -1.79 -45.91
C GLN A 17 21.11 -1.62 -45.44
N LEU A 18 20.28 -0.92 -46.23
CA LEU A 18 18.89 -0.61 -45.93
C LEU A 18 17.98 -1.07 -47.07
N SER A 19 16.82 -1.62 -46.71
CA SER A 19 15.71 -1.74 -47.66
C SER A 19 15.19 -0.36 -48.07
N ASP A 20 14.51 -0.28 -49.22
CA ASP A 20 13.86 0.95 -49.69
C ASP A 20 12.89 1.54 -48.66
N TYR A 21 12.22 0.66 -47.92
CA TYR A 21 11.33 1.04 -46.83
C TYR A 21 12.10 1.69 -45.67
N GLU A 22 13.17 1.04 -45.19
CA GLU A 22 13.99 1.60 -44.10
C GLU A 22 14.65 2.91 -44.52
N ALA A 23 15.19 3.00 -45.73
CA ALA A 23 15.80 4.21 -46.25
C ALA A 23 14.79 5.36 -46.35
N ARG A 24 13.55 5.07 -46.76
CA ARG A 24 12.46 6.06 -46.77
C ARG A 24 12.11 6.52 -45.36
N ARG A 25 11.99 5.59 -44.41
CA ARG A 25 11.65 5.92 -43.02
C ARG A 25 12.75 6.74 -42.35
N VAL A 26 14.02 6.41 -42.58
CA VAL A 26 15.16 7.22 -42.09
C VAL A 26 15.07 8.64 -42.63
N ARG A 27 14.86 8.81 -43.95
CA ARG A 27 14.71 10.15 -44.55
C ARG A 27 13.55 10.92 -43.95
N GLU A 28 12.39 10.28 -43.81
CA GLU A 28 11.21 10.89 -43.19
C GLU A 28 11.52 11.42 -41.78
N VAL A 29 12.19 10.64 -40.94
CA VAL A 29 12.59 11.08 -39.59
C VAL A 29 13.57 12.25 -39.65
N MET A 30 14.57 12.19 -40.54
CA MET A 30 15.58 13.25 -40.69
C MET A 30 15.03 14.55 -41.30
N ASP A 31 13.97 14.47 -42.12
CA ASP A 31 13.34 15.62 -42.76
C ASP A 31 12.28 16.28 -41.86
N THR A 32 11.71 15.53 -40.90
CA THR A 32 10.60 16.00 -40.04
C THR A 32 11.05 16.50 -38.66
N LEU A 33 12.16 15.99 -38.14
CA LEU A 33 12.67 16.34 -36.82
C LEU A 33 13.95 17.17 -36.93
N ASP A 34 14.21 17.99 -35.91
CA ASP A 34 15.55 18.57 -35.79
C ASP A 34 16.59 17.45 -35.64
N ARG A 35 17.83 17.74 -36.03
CA ARG A 35 18.91 16.75 -36.10
C ARG A 35 19.10 15.96 -34.81
N HIS A 36 18.93 16.58 -33.64
CA HIS A 36 19.13 15.90 -32.37
C HIS A 36 17.97 14.94 -32.08
N SER A 37 16.74 15.41 -32.23
CA SER A 37 15.53 14.59 -32.08
C SER A 37 15.48 13.43 -33.07
N ALA A 38 15.93 13.66 -34.30
CA ALA A 38 16.06 12.61 -35.32
C ALA A 38 17.02 11.50 -34.85
N TRP A 39 18.19 11.85 -34.32
CA TRP A 39 19.11 10.84 -33.79
C TRP A 39 18.56 10.09 -32.57
N LEU A 40 17.80 10.75 -31.69
CA LEU A 40 17.12 10.07 -30.60
C LEU A 40 16.11 9.03 -31.12
N GLU A 41 15.29 9.38 -32.11
CA GLU A 41 14.35 8.43 -32.73
C GLU A 41 15.09 7.29 -33.43
N LEU A 42 16.09 7.60 -34.27
CA LEU A 42 16.85 6.61 -35.02
C LEU A 42 17.70 5.70 -34.12
N SER A 43 18.06 6.13 -32.91
CA SER A 43 18.73 5.27 -31.93
C SER A 43 17.90 4.05 -31.53
N ARG A 44 16.57 4.07 -31.72
CA ARG A 44 15.64 2.97 -31.41
C ARG A 44 15.22 2.18 -32.64
N PHE A 45 15.77 2.49 -33.80
CA PHE A 45 15.40 1.88 -35.06
C PHE A 45 15.69 0.37 -35.09
N GLY A 46 14.93 -0.41 -35.88
CA GLY A 46 15.10 -1.87 -35.95
C GLY A 46 16.44 -2.32 -36.53
N ASN A 47 16.98 -1.54 -37.48
CA ASN A 47 18.24 -1.83 -38.17
C ASN A 47 19.47 -1.41 -37.36
N GLY A 48 20.44 -2.32 -37.21
CA GLY A 48 21.66 -2.10 -36.44
C GLY A 48 22.58 -1.01 -37.00
N PHE A 49 22.66 -0.84 -38.32
CA PHE A 49 23.48 0.19 -38.96
C PHE A 49 22.92 1.60 -38.69
N VAL A 50 21.60 1.74 -38.76
CA VAL A 50 20.91 3.00 -38.43
C VAL A 50 21.15 3.37 -36.96
N ARG A 51 20.99 2.41 -36.03
CA ARG A 51 21.28 2.65 -34.61
C ARG A 51 22.75 3.01 -34.38
N GLN A 52 23.68 2.34 -35.05
CA GLN A 52 25.11 2.63 -34.94
C GLN A 52 25.42 4.08 -35.34
N ALA A 53 24.84 4.52 -36.46
CA ALA A 53 25.01 5.90 -36.89
C ALA A 53 24.33 6.91 -35.99
N ALA A 54 23.14 6.59 -35.47
CA ALA A 54 22.47 7.42 -34.49
C ALA A 54 23.30 7.58 -33.21
N VAL A 55 23.94 6.51 -32.72
CA VAL A 55 24.88 6.56 -31.59
C VAL A 55 26.02 7.55 -31.86
N ARG A 56 26.64 7.50 -33.04
CA ARG A 56 27.68 8.46 -33.45
C ARG A 56 27.14 9.89 -33.61
N GLY A 57 25.89 10.03 -34.05
CA GLY A 57 25.23 11.33 -34.15
C GLY A 57 24.98 11.95 -32.78
N LEU A 58 24.56 11.14 -31.80
CA LEU A 58 24.30 11.56 -30.42
C LEU A 58 25.58 11.91 -29.66
N SER A 59 26.71 11.29 -29.97
CA SER A 59 27.99 11.59 -29.30
C SER A 59 28.54 12.99 -29.61
N ALA A 60 28.06 13.65 -30.66
CA ALA A 60 28.54 14.97 -31.09
C ALA A 60 28.00 16.14 -30.24
N ARG A 61 26.87 15.96 -29.53
CA ARG A 61 26.23 17.02 -28.74
C ARG A 61 25.77 16.47 -27.38
N PRO A 62 26.54 16.71 -26.30
CA PRO A 62 26.19 16.27 -24.96
C PRO A 62 24.84 16.81 -24.49
N SER A 63 23.98 15.92 -24.00
CA SER A 63 22.69 16.22 -23.39
C SER A 63 22.22 15.04 -22.53
N ALA A 64 21.24 15.25 -21.66
CA ALA A 64 20.70 14.17 -20.83
C ALA A 64 19.97 13.15 -21.70
N GLU A 65 19.26 13.60 -22.73
CA GLU A 65 18.54 12.76 -23.67
C GLU A 65 19.50 11.90 -24.51
N ALA A 66 20.59 12.49 -25.02
CA ALA A 66 21.63 11.73 -25.72
C ALA A 66 22.25 10.69 -24.78
N LEU A 67 22.64 11.08 -23.57
CA LEU A 67 23.23 10.14 -22.61
C LEU A 67 22.26 8.99 -22.28
N ALA A 68 20.98 9.28 -22.04
CA ALA A 68 19.98 8.24 -21.80
C ALA A 68 19.88 7.25 -22.96
N ALA A 69 19.86 7.74 -24.21
CA ALA A 69 19.82 6.91 -25.40
C ALA A 69 21.12 6.08 -25.56
N LEU A 70 22.29 6.67 -25.30
CA LEU A 70 23.58 5.98 -25.33
C LEU A 70 23.66 4.87 -24.26
N LEU A 71 23.21 5.15 -23.03
CA LEU A 71 23.12 4.15 -21.95
C LEU A 71 22.21 2.97 -22.35
N GLU A 72 21.09 3.22 -23.03
CA GLU A 72 20.23 2.16 -23.55
C GLU A 72 20.97 1.26 -24.57
N ARG A 73 21.84 1.86 -25.38
CA ARG A 73 22.62 1.19 -26.43
C ARG A 73 23.87 0.46 -25.90
N LEU A 74 24.32 0.72 -24.67
CA LEU A 74 25.34 -0.13 -24.01
C LEU A 74 24.90 -1.59 -23.92
N ASN A 75 23.59 -1.87 -23.87
CA ASN A 75 23.03 -3.22 -23.85
C ASN A 75 22.29 -3.60 -25.16
N ASP A 76 22.68 -3.01 -26.28
CA ASP A 76 22.18 -3.37 -27.62
C ASP A 76 22.45 -4.86 -27.93
N TRP A 77 21.68 -5.49 -28.82
CA TRP A 77 21.98 -6.85 -29.26
C TRP A 77 23.12 -6.90 -30.27
N VAL A 78 23.37 -5.83 -31.02
CA VAL A 78 24.46 -5.72 -32.00
C VAL A 78 25.76 -5.29 -31.29
N PRO A 79 26.85 -6.10 -31.33
CA PRO A 79 28.12 -5.78 -30.66
C PRO A 79 28.74 -4.44 -31.11
N GLN A 80 28.66 -4.11 -32.39
CA GLN A 80 29.20 -2.87 -32.95
C GLN A 80 28.49 -1.64 -32.39
N VAL A 81 27.16 -1.70 -32.23
CA VAL A 81 26.38 -0.62 -31.61
C VAL A 81 26.76 -0.45 -30.15
N ARG A 82 26.97 -1.56 -29.42
CA ARG A 82 27.44 -1.50 -28.02
C ARG A 82 28.82 -0.86 -27.90
N GLN A 83 29.76 -1.22 -28.76
CA GLN A 83 31.12 -0.67 -28.74
C GLN A 83 31.13 0.83 -29.02
N GLU A 84 30.36 1.29 -30.01
CA GLU A 84 30.22 2.72 -30.31
C GLU A 84 29.54 3.47 -29.17
N ALA A 85 28.52 2.87 -28.54
CA ALA A 85 27.87 3.46 -27.38
C ALA A 85 28.84 3.57 -26.20
N ALA A 86 29.66 2.54 -25.97
CA ALA A 86 30.69 2.54 -24.93
C ALA A 86 31.72 3.65 -25.17
N ALA A 87 32.21 3.81 -26.40
CA ALA A 87 33.10 4.90 -26.74
C ALA A 87 32.45 6.28 -26.58
N ALA A 88 31.17 6.41 -26.97
CA ALA A 88 30.43 7.66 -26.88
C ALA A 88 30.18 8.12 -25.44
N VAL A 89 29.90 7.19 -24.51
CA VAL A 89 29.66 7.55 -23.11
C VAL A 89 30.93 7.98 -22.37
N GLU A 90 32.13 7.65 -22.86
CA GLU A 90 33.39 8.08 -22.23
C GLU A 90 33.48 9.59 -22.05
N ALA A 91 32.95 10.36 -23.01
CA ALA A 91 32.94 11.81 -22.94
C ALA A 91 32.10 12.36 -21.79
N TYR A 92 31.18 11.58 -21.22
CA TYR A 92 30.32 11.99 -20.10
C TYR A 92 30.93 11.70 -18.73
N TRP A 93 32.04 10.98 -18.64
CA TRP A 93 32.70 10.66 -17.38
C TRP A 93 33.61 11.79 -16.89
N ALA A 94 33.07 13.02 -16.88
CA ALA A 94 33.79 14.22 -16.52
C ALA A 94 32.94 15.09 -15.57
N PRO A 95 33.57 15.84 -14.65
CA PRO A 95 32.85 16.67 -13.67
C PRO A 95 31.87 17.67 -14.29
N GLU A 96 32.22 18.27 -15.43
CA GLU A 96 31.39 19.21 -16.19
C GLU A 96 30.07 18.61 -16.69
N HIS A 97 29.93 17.29 -16.62
CA HIS A 97 28.73 16.54 -17.01
C HIS A 97 27.95 15.95 -15.83
N ALA A 98 28.30 16.28 -14.58
CA ALA A 98 27.59 15.78 -13.41
C ALA A 98 26.08 16.04 -13.46
N GLY A 99 25.63 17.21 -13.89
CA GLY A 99 24.21 17.50 -14.09
C GLY A 99 23.51 16.56 -15.07
N LEU A 100 24.19 16.19 -16.16
CA LEU A 100 23.65 15.24 -17.14
C LEU A 100 23.59 13.83 -16.57
N LEU A 101 24.60 13.43 -15.79
CA LEU A 101 24.63 12.15 -15.07
C LEU A 101 23.49 12.07 -14.03
N LEU A 102 23.26 13.14 -13.27
CA LEU A 102 22.19 13.23 -12.28
C LEU A 102 20.80 13.14 -12.93
N GLN A 103 20.59 13.81 -14.07
CA GLN A 103 19.35 13.72 -14.84
C GLN A 103 19.10 12.32 -15.43
N THR A 104 20.15 11.52 -15.60
CA THR A 104 20.10 10.18 -16.24
C THR A 104 20.35 9.02 -15.27
N LEU A 105 20.24 9.25 -13.96
CA LEU A 105 20.42 8.19 -12.95
C LEU A 105 19.50 6.99 -13.16
N ALA A 106 18.26 7.19 -13.60
CA ALA A 106 17.33 6.09 -13.82
C ALA A 106 17.82 5.10 -14.91
N PRO A 107 18.11 5.53 -16.15
CA PRO A 107 18.69 4.65 -17.16
C PRO A 107 20.10 4.14 -16.79
N LEU A 108 20.93 4.95 -16.13
CA LEU A 108 22.26 4.54 -15.66
C LEU A 108 22.16 3.35 -14.69
N LEU A 109 21.38 3.49 -13.62
CA LEU A 109 21.21 2.43 -12.61
C LEU A 109 20.45 1.20 -13.15
N ALA A 110 19.69 1.34 -14.24
CA ALA A 110 19.04 0.21 -14.89
C ALA A 110 20.06 -0.77 -15.51
N LEU A 111 21.27 -0.30 -15.86
CA LEU A 111 22.34 -1.12 -16.43
C LEU A 111 22.75 -2.28 -15.53
N ALA A 112 22.67 -2.13 -14.20
CA ALA A 112 23.00 -3.19 -13.25
C ALA A 112 22.15 -4.47 -13.42
N SER A 113 20.97 -4.35 -14.04
CA SER A 113 20.08 -5.48 -14.34
C SER A 113 20.22 -6.03 -15.76
N LYS A 114 21.08 -5.43 -16.58
CA LYS A 114 21.28 -5.80 -17.98
C LYS A 114 22.39 -6.83 -18.10
N GLN A 115 22.20 -7.82 -18.98
CA GLN A 115 23.03 -9.03 -19.01
C GLN A 115 23.73 -9.29 -20.35
N ARG A 116 23.57 -8.43 -21.38
CA ARG A 116 24.24 -8.66 -22.68
C ARG A 116 25.71 -8.22 -22.69
N ALA A 117 26.13 -7.46 -21.70
CA ALA A 117 27.49 -7.08 -21.41
C ALA A 117 27.63 -6.82 -19.91
N ASP A 118 28.86 -6.81 -19.41
CA ASP A 118 29.16 -6.36 -18.06
C ASP A 118 29.23 -4.83 -18.03
N HIS A 119 28.36 -4.22 -17.21
CA HIS A 119 28.24 -2.77 -17.06
C HIS A 119 28.87 -2.25 -15.76
N GLY A 120 29.55 -3.11 -14.99
CA GLY A 120 30.16 -2.75 -13.71
C GLY A 120 31.13 -1.57 -13.84
N ALA A 121 32.07 -1.64 -14.79
CA ALA A 121 33.05 -0.58 -15.02
C ALA A 121 32.41 0.78 -15.38
N THR A 122 31.31 0.77 -16.14
CA THR A 122 30.57 2.00 -16.48
C THR A 122 29.90 2.62 -15.25
N LEU A 123 29.26 1.78 -14.42
CA LEU A 123 28.65 2.23 -13.16
C LEU A 123 29.70 2.76 -12.19
N GLU A 124 30.86 2.12 -12.09
CA GLU A 124 31.98 2.55 -11.25
C GLU A 124 32.52 3.91 -11.70
N ARG A 125 32.74 4.13 -12.99
CA ARG A 125 33.21 5.43 -13.51
C ARG A 125 32.21 6.55 -13.26
N ALA A 126 30.93 6.32 -13.55
CA ALA A 126 29.89 7.31 -13.28
C ALA A 126 29.79 7.63 -11.78
N THR A 127 29.92 6.61 -10.93
CA THR A 127 29.98 6.77 -9.47
C THR A 127 31.18 7.61 -9.06
N ALA A 128 32.37 7.32 -9.60
CA ALA A 128 33.60 8.05 -9.27
C ALA A 128 33.48 9.55 -9.61
N VAL A 129 32.91 9.89 -10.77
CA VAL A 129 32.65 11.30 -11.15
C VAL A 129 31.72 11.98 -10.16
N LEU A 130 30.60 11.34 -9.80
CA LEU A 130 29.63 11.88 -8.84
C LEU A 130 30.13 11.91 -7.39
N GLN A 131 31.31 11.34 -7.10
CA GLN A 131 31.97 11.44 -5.80
C GLN A 131 33.02 12.54 -5.73
N LEU A 132 33.33 13.21 -6.85
CA LEU A 132 34.33 14.27 -6.87
C LEU A 132 33.86 15.47 -6.04
N ALA A 133 34.78 16.05 -5.27
CA ALA A 133 34.48 17.18 -4.39
C ALA A 133 33.89 18.38 -5.15
N GLN A 134 34.34 18.62 -6.39
CA GLN A 134 33.89 19.76 -7.21
C GLN A 134 32.43 19.65 -7.69
N VAL A 135 31.81 18.47 -7.69
CA VAL A 135 30.40 18.29 -8.10
C VAL A 135 29.47 18.06 -6.91
N ARG A 136 30.02 18.15 -5.68
CA ARG A 136 29.31 17.82 -4.46
C ARG A 136 28.04 18.65 -4.26
N ASP A 137 28.13 19.96 -4.46
CA ASP A 137 26.99 20.86 -4.28
C ASP A 137 25.86 20.55 -5.26
N GLU A 138 26.21 20.14 -6.49
CA GLU A 138 25.24 19.72 -7.51
C GLU A 138 24.55 18.40 -7.11
N VAL A 139 25.32 17.42 -6.63
CA VAL A 139 24.79 16.15 -6.12
C VAL A 139 23.89 16.37 -4.90
N GLN A 140 24.28 17.27 -3.99
CA GLN A 140 23.48 17.63 -2.83
C GLN A 140 22.21 18.37 -3.23
N GLY A 141 22.28 19.28 -4.21
CA GLY A 141 21.12 19.97 -4.77
C GLY A 141 20.11 19.00 -5.40
N ALA A 142 20.59 18.00 -6.12
CA ALA A 142 19.73 17.00 -6.76
C ALA A 142 19.08 16.02 -5.77
N PHE A 143 19.64 15.85 -4.57
CA PHE A 143 19.19 14.84 -3.62
C PHE A 143 17.71 14.96 -3.25
N GLY A 144 17.23 16.17 -2.99
CA GLY A 144 15.83 16.41 -2.57
C GLY A 144 14.78 16.01 -3.62
N ASP A 145 15.15 16.04 -4.90
CA ASP A 145 14.24 15.76 -6.03
C ASP A 145 14.32 14.30 -6.50
N CYS A 146 15.37 13.58 -6.12
CA CYS A 146 15.53 12.18 -6.48
C CYS A 146 14.43 11.29 -5.87
N ARG A 147 14.07 10.23 -6.59
CA ARG A 147 13.07 9.23 -6.14
C ARG A 147 13.58 7.80 -6.32
N GLY A 148 13.02 6.84 -5.59
CA GLY A 148 13.25 5.41 -5.78
C GLY A 148 14.73 4.99 -5.68
N LYS A 149 15.24 4.32 -6.73
CA LYS A 149 16.64 3.85 -6.77
C LYS A 149 17.64 5.01 -6.84
N ALA A 150 17.33 6.07 -7.57
CA ALA A 150 18.20 7.23 -7.71
C ALA A 150 18.40 7.93 -6.35
N ALA A 151 17.33 8.11 -5.57
CA ALA A 151 17.43 8.74 -4.24
C ALA A 151 18.33 7.96 -3.28
N ARG A 152 18.24 6.63 -3.30
CA ARG A 152 19.11 5.76 -2.47
C ARG A 152 20.56 5.82 -2.92
N PHE A 153 20.80 5.78 -4.22
CA PHE A 153 22.13 5.91 -4.79
C PHE A 153 22.77 7.25 -4.44
N VAL A 154 22.07 8.37 -4.64
CA VAL A 154 22.58 9.71 -4.29
C VAL A 154 22.81 9.83 -2.78
N PHE A 155 21.94 9.27 -1.94
CA PHE A 155 22.17 9.24 -0.50
C PHE A 155 23.47 8.49 -0.14
N GLU A 156 23.69 7.30 -0.73
CA GLU A 156 24.92 6.52 -0.52
C GLU A 156 26.17 7.26 -0.99
N LEU A 157 26.08 7.97 -2.12
CA LEU A 157 27.17 8.82 -2.62
C LEU A 157 27.53 9.90 -1.59
N LEU A 158 26.53 10.67 -1.14
CA LEU A 158 26.71 11.76 -0.19
C LEU A 158 27.26 11.24 1.15
N LEU A 159 26.80 10.07 1.60
CA LEU A 159 27.21 9.47 2.87
C LEU A 159 28.70 9.10 2.89
N LYS A 160 29.27 8.67 1.76
CA LYS A 160 30.68 8.26 1.66
C LYS A 160 31.68 9.40 1.76
N GLY A 161 31.26 10.64 1.46
CA GLY A 161 32.18 11.79 1.36
C GLY A 161 31.95 12.89 2.38
N VAL A 162 30.96 12.79 3.28
CA VAL A 162 30.51 13.93 4.11
C VAL A 162 31.36 14.21 5.34
N GLU A 163 31.73 15.49 5.50
CA GLU A 163 32.37 16.02 6.70
C GLU A 163 31.32 16.19 7.82
N ASP A 164 30.22 16.90 7.56
CA ASP A 164 29.08 17.03 8.49
C ASP A 164 28.03 15.93 8.28
N ARG A 165 28.37 14.72 8.73
CA ARG A 165 27.47 13.57 8.65
C ARG A 165 26.13 13.79 9.38
N PRO A 166 26.09 14.36 10.60
CA PRO A 166 24.82 14.66 11.27
C PRO A 166 23.87 15.53 10.45
N ALA A 167 24.36 16.59 9.80
CA ALA A 167 23.52 17.46 8.97
C ALA A 167 22.92 16.72 7.77
N LEU A 168 23.71 15.89 7.09
CA LEU A 168 23.22 15.04 5.99
C LEU A 168 22.13 14.09 6.47
N LEU A 169 22.33 13.41 7.61
CA LEU A 169 21.34 12.49 8.16
C LEU A 169 20.06 13.25 8.57
N ALA A 170 20.16 14.43 9.17
CA ALA A 170 18.99 15.26 9.50
C ALA A 170 18.16 15.61 8.26
N MET A 171 18.82 15.94 7.14
CA MET A 171 18.16 16.15 5.85
C MET A 171 17.51 14.87 5.32
N ALA A 172 18.25 13.75 5.32
CA ALA A 172 17.78 12.47 4.80
C ALA A 172 16.60 11.90 5.60
N LEU A 173 16.53 12.14 6.92
CA LEU A 173 15.40 11.76 7.77
C LEU A 173 14.11 12.52 7.46
N ARG A 174 14.21 13.67 6.77
CA ARG A 174 13.07 14.45 6.27
C ARG A 174 12.77 14.22 4.78
N HIS A 175 13.57 13.39 4.11
CA HIS A 175 13.42 13.09 2.69
C HIS A 175 12.04 12.47 2.39
N ALA A 176 11.46 12.71 1.20
CA ALA A 176 10.14 12.20 0.82
C ALA A 176 10.07 10.66 0.79
N GLU A 177 11.14 10.02 0.29
CA GLU A 177 11.25 8.57 0.17
C GLU A 177 11.45 7.87 1.52
N VAL A 178 10.55 6.94 1.87
CA VAL A 178 10.63 6.14 3.09
C VAL A 178 11.94 5.36 3.17
N SER A 179 12.41 4.79 2.05
CA SER A 179 13.63 3.98 2.02
C SER A 179 14.88 4.80 2.37
N VAL A 180 14.95 6.06 1.93
CA VAL A 180 16.05 6.97 2.28
C VAL A 180 16.02 7.26 3.78
N ARG A 181 14.84 7.56 4.34
CA ARG A 181 14.70 7.75 5.80
C ARG A 181 15.15 6.51 6.58
N GLN A 182 14.83 5.31 6.10
CA GLN A 182 15.28 4.06 6.74
C GLN A 182 16.79 3.89 6.68
N MET A 183 17.42 4.14 5.52
CA MET A 183 18.88 4.11 5.38
C MET A 183 19.56 5.16 6.26
N ALA A 184 18.96 6.35 6.40
CA ALA A 184 19.47 7.39 7.28
C ALA A 184 19.40 6.98 8.77
N VAL A 185 18.32 6.31 9.20
CA VAL A 185 18.27 5.72 10.55
C VAL A 185 19.37 4.67 10.74
N ASP A 186 19.57 3.78 9.76
CA ASP A 186 20.64 2.77 9.84
C ASP A 186 22.02 3.45 9.93
N ALA A 187 22.25 4.52 9.16
CA ALA A 187 23.48 5.30 9.18
C ALA A 187 23.71 6.07 10.49
N CYS A 188 22.66 6.35 11.29
CA CYS A 188 22.83 6.89 12.64
C CYS A 188 23.54 5.89 13.57
N ALA A 189 23.55 4.59 13.25
CA ALA A 189 24.25 3.58 14.04
C ALA A 189 25.78 3.80 14.09
N GLU A 190 26.34 4.56 13.15
CA GLU A 190 27.76 4.91 13.09
C GLU A 190 28.10 6.23 13.79
N LEU A 191 27.08 7.00 14.23
CA LEU A 191 27.30 8.25 14.95
C LEU A 191 27.49 8.03 16.46
N PRO A 192 28.30 8.88 17.13
CA PRO A 192 28.32 8.98 18.58
C PRO A 192 26.93 9.31 19.14
N ASP A 193 26.64 8.86 20.36
CA ASP A 193 25.31 9.00 20.97
C ASP A 193 24.84 10.47 21.07
N GLU A 194 25.75 11.40 21.38
CA GLU A 194 25.46 12.83 21.44
C GLU A 194 24.85 13.39 20.14
N GLN A 195 25.20 12.81 19.00
CA GLN A 195 24.71 13.20 17.68
C GLN A 195 23.55 12.31 17.21
N ALA A 196 23.61 11.02 17.50
CA ALA A 196 22.61 10.06 17.05
C ALA A 196 21.27 10.21 17.79
N LEU A 197 21.30 10.37 19.11
CA LEU A 197 20.09 10.37 19.94
C LEU A 197 19.10 11.48 19.53
N PRO A 198 19.51 12.77 19.37
CA PRO A 198 18.57 13.81 18.94
C PRO A 198 17.88 13.50 17.60
N LEU A 199 18.61 12.90 16.65
CA LEU A 199 18.07 12.50 15.34
C LEU A 199 17.06 11.35 15.48
N LEU A 200 17.39 10.32 16.27
CA LEU A 200 16.50 9.19 16.51
C LEU A 200 15.22 9.59 17.25
N GLU A 201 15.33 10.53 18.19
CA GLU A 201 14.19 11.09 18.92
C GLU A 201 13.27 11.92 17.99
N GLU A 202 13.85 12.69 17.07
CA GLU A 202 13.09 13.38 16.03
C GLU A 202 12.31 12.39 15.15
N VAL A 203 12.94 11.29 14.75
CA VAL A 203 12.28 10.23 13.99
C VAL A 203 11.09 9.65 14.74
N MET A 204 11.23 9.37 16.04
CA MET A 204 10.14 8.86 16.87
C MET A 204 8.91 9.78 16.89
N ARG A 205 9.11 11.09 16.72
CA ARG A 205 8.04 12.11 16.71
C ARG A 205 7.43 12.36 15.33
N SER A 206 8.24 12.43 14.28
CA SER A 206 7.81 12.94 12.97
C SER A 206 7.55 11.87 11.91
N CYS A 207 8.13 10.66 12.05
CA CYS A 207 8.13 9.68 10.97
C CYS A 207 6.99 8.63 11.03
N GLY A 208 6.77 8.01 9.87
CA GLY A 208 5.88 6.84 9.74
C GLY A 208 6.37 5.62 10.51
N ALA A 209 5.47 4.68 10.78
CA ALA A 209 5.71 3.52 11.64
C ALA A 209 6.96 2.71 11.29
N SER A 210 7.19 2.39 10.01
CA SER A 210 8.32 1.55 9.58
C SER A 210 9.69 2.16 9.90
N VAL A 211 9.81 3.49 9.86
CA VAL A 211 11.04 4.22 10.20
C VAL A 211 11.19 4.30 11.72
N ARG A 212 10.09 4.56 12.44
CA ARG A 212 10.08 4.58 13.92
C ARG A 212 10.41 3.25 14.56
N VAL A 213 10.02 2.12 13.97
CA VAL A 213 10.47 0.79 14.44
C VAL A 213 12.00 0.68 14.42
N LYS A 214 12.64 1.11 13.31
CA LYS A 214 14.10 1.09 13.19
C LYS A 214 14.74 2.02 14.22
N ALA A 215 14.22 3.24 14.38
CA ALA A 215 14.74 4.17 15.36
C ALA A 215 14.61 3.66 16.79
N LEU A 216 13.45 3.09 17.16
CA LEU A 216 13.26 2.49 18.48
C LEU A 216 14.27 1.37 18.73
N ARG A 217 14.54 0.48 17.75
CA ARG A 217 15.56 -0.57 17.92
C ARG A 217 16.94 -0.01 18.26
N LEU A 218 17.36 1.07 17.60
CA LEU A 218 18.64 1.72 17.88
C LEU A 218 18.65 2.42 19.24
N LEU A 219 17.55 3.08 19.62
CA LEU A 219 17.41 3.71 20.94
C LEU A 219 17.52 2.66 22.06
N LEU A 220 16.88 1.50 21.90
CA LEU A 220 16.94 0.41 22.90
C LEU A 220 18.35 -0.13 23.14
N SER A 221 19.22 -0.11 22.12
CA SER A 221 20.62 -0.54 22.28
C SER A 221 21.57 0.53 22.81
N ARG A 222 21.14 1.81 22.82
CA ARG A 222 22.00 2.96 23.15
C ARG A 222 21.66 3.62 24.48
N LEU A 223 20.40 3.57 24.89
CA LEU A 223 19.94 4.20 26.12
C LEU A 223 20.04 3.27 27.32
N ALA A 224 20.59 3.78 28.42
CA ALA A 224 20.57 3.09 29.71
C ALA A 224 19.13 2.95 30.26
N ASP A 225 18.31 4.01 30.13
CA ASP A 225 16.88 3.99 30.45
C ASP A 225 16.05 4.30 29.19
N CYS A 226 15.39 3.29 28.66
CA CYS A 226 14.51 3.40 27.50
C CYS A 226 13.02 3.22 27.86
N ARG A 227 12.67 3.14 29.15
CA ARG A 227 11.30 2.84 29.60
C ARG A 227 10.28 3.88 29.11
N GLY A 228 10.68 5.15 29.03
CA GLY A 228 9.85 6.22 28.46
C GLY A 228 9.47 5.96 27.00
N TYR A 229 10.44 5.56 26.17
CA TYR A 229 10.21 5.21 24.76
C TYR A 229 9.35 3.96 24.61
N LEU A 230 9.58 2.96 25.46
CA LEU A 230 8.78 1.73 25.47
C LEU A 230 7.33 1.99 25.87
N ALA A 231 7.09 2.80 26.91
CA ALA A 231 5.75 3.19 27.32
C ALA A 231 4.99 3.94 26.22
N GLN A 232 5.68 4.86 25.52
CA GLN A 232 5.10 5.55 24.35
C GLN A 232 4.81 4.57 23.21
N ALA A 233 5.72 3.64 22.93
CA ALA A 233 5.59 2.68 21.85
C ALA A 233 4.49 1.63 22.10
N LEU A 234 4.25 1.25 23.36
CA LEU A 234 3.11 0.42 23.78
C LEU A 234 1.77 1.12 23.52
N LEU A 235 1.72 2.45 23.58
CA LEU A 235 0.55 3.26 23.28
C LEU A 235 0.56 3.84 21.86
N ASP A 236 1.39 3.29 20.97
CA ASP A 236 1.49 3.76 19.59
C ASP A 236 0.31 3.28 18.75
N PRO A 237 -0.24 4.10 17.82
CA PRO A 237 -1.28 3.63 16.89
C PRO A 237 -0.82 2.45 16.00
N SER A 238 0.47 2.30 15.73
CA SER A 238 1.02 1.21 14.92
C SER A 238 1.18 -0.07 15.74
N GLY A 239 0.54 -1.15 15.29
CA GLY A 239 0.75 -2.48 15.87
C GLY A 239 2.20 -2.97 15.79
N ALA A 240 2.98 -2.55 14.78
CA ALA A 240 4.39 -2.93 14.67
C ALA A 240 5.26 -2.30 15.78
N LEU A 241 4.95 -1.07 16.21
CA LEU A 241 5.65 -0.42 17.33
C LEU A 241 5.24 -1.10 18.64
N ARG A 242 3.94 -1.32 18.85
CA ARG A 242 3.44 -2.01 20.04
C ARG A 242 4.01 -3.41 20.16
N CYS A 243 4.09 -4.17 19.07
CA CYS A 243 4.70 -5.50 19.06
C CYS A 243 6.17 -5.48 19.48
N LEU A 244 6.98 -4.55 18.96
CA LEU A 244 8.37 -4.38 19.38
C LEU A 244 8.45 -3.98 20.87
N ALA A 245 7.60 -3.06 21.31
CA ALA A 245 7.57 -2.58 22.68
C ALA A 245 7.12 -3.66 23.66
N HIS A 246 6.11 -4.46 23.33
CA HIS A 246 5.66 -5.63 24.09
C HIS A 246 6.80 -6.63 24.29
N TRP A 247 7.55 -6.91 23.23
CA TRP A 247 8.68 -7.82 23.31
C TRP A 247 9.81 -7.25 24.19
N ALA A 248 10.10 -5.96 24.10
CA ALA A 248 11.22 -5.33 24.80
C ALA A 248 10.91 -4.94 26.26
N ALA A 249 9.70 -4.48 26.56
CA ALA A 249 9.32 -3.90 27.85
C ALA A 249 9.69 -4.75 29.08
N PRO A 250 9.43 -6.08 29.12
CA PRO A 250 9.78 -6.90 30.27
C PRO A 250 11.29 -6.95 30.56
N ARG A 251 12.15 -6.87 29.52
CA ARG A 251 13.61 -6.87 29.68
C ARG A 251 14.14 -5.58 30.31
N HIS A 252 13.34 -4.52 30.27
CA HIS A 252 13.65 -3.23 30.87
C HIS A 252 12.78 -2.94 32.11
N GLY A 253 12.19 -3.97 32.71
CA GLY A 253 11.39 -3.85 33.93
C GLY A 253 10.11 -3.02 33.77
N LEU A 254 9.56 -2.94 32.56
CA LEU A 254 8.30 -2.27 32.28
C LEU A 254 7.22 -3.32 31.99
N ASP A 255 6.13 -3.29 32.77
CA ASP A 255 4.96 -4.13 32.55
C ASP A 255 3.95 -3.42 31.61
N PRO A 256 3.69 -3.97 30.41
CA PRO A 256 2.68 -3.41 29.50
C PRO A 256 1.29 -3.25 30.10
N GLN A 257 0.88 -4.15 31.01
CA GLN A 257 -0.40 -4.05 31.68
C GLN A 257 -0.46 -2.84 32.60
N GLN A 258 0.59 -2.58 33.38
CA GLN A 258 0.68 -1.38 34.22
C GLN A 258 0.63 -0.09 33.39
N VAL A 259 1.30 -0.06 32.22
CA VAL A 259 1.24 1.08 31.30
C VAL A 259 -0.20 1.33 30.83
N LEU A 260 -0.91 0.27 30.43
CA LEU A 260 -2.31 0.38 30.03
C LEU A 260 -3.19 0.89 31.18
N LEU A 261 -3.07 0.29 32.37
CA LEU A 261 -3.89 0.66 33.53
C LEU A 261 -3.64 2.10 33.96
N ALA A 262 -2.38 2.55 33.99
CA ALA A 262 -2.03 3.94 34.25
C ALA A 262 -2.65 4.88 33.20
N ARG A 263 -2.65 4.48 31.92
CA ARG A 263 -3.30 5.26 30.87
C ARG A 263 -4.82 5.31 31.03
N LEU A 264 -5.47 4.25 31.50
CA LEU A 264 -6.92 4.23 31.72
C LEU A 264 -7.39 5.17 32.84
N GLN A 265 -6.50 5.58 33.76
CA GLN A 265 -6.80 6.58 34.80
C GLN A 265 -6.79 8.03 34.28
N GLN A 266 -6.32 8.24 33.05
CA GLN A 266 -6.29 9.57 32.43
C GLN A 266 -7.55 9.82 31.61
N PRO A 267 -7.89 11.08 31.29
CA PRO A 267 -9.02 11.40 30.42
C PRO A 267 -8.99 10.66 29.08
N ALA A 268 -10.18 10.53 28.50
CA ALA A 268 -10.36 9.93 27.18
C ALA A 268 -9.42 10.60 26.16
N PRO A 269 -8.81 9.81 25.24
CA PRO A 269 -7.94 10.34 24.21
C PRO A 269 -8.55 11.51 23.41
N GLY A 270 -7.78 12.57 23.23
CA GLY A 270 -8.23 13.78 22.51
C GLY A 270 -8.17 13.67 20.99
N ASN A 271 -7.47 12.66 20.45
CA ASN A 271 -7.35 12.46 19.01
C ASN A 271 -7.35 10.98 18.59
N LYS A 272 -7.58 10.75 17.30
CA LYS A 272 -7.64 9.41 16.68
C LYS A 272 -6.40 8.57 16.95
N ARG A 273 -5.19 9.14 16.90
CA ARG A 273 -3.94 8.35 17.07
C ARG A 273 -3.83 7.78 18.47
N GLN A 274 -4.11 8.60 19.48
CA GLN A 274 -4.12 8.18 20.88
C GLN A 274 -5.19 7.12 21.15
N TRP A 275 -6.38 7.25 20.56
CA TRP A 275 -7.41 6.20 20.62
C TRP A 275 -6.90 4.87 20.06
N LEU A 276 -6.34 4.87 18.85
CA LEU A 276 -5.87 3.64 18.21
C LEU A 276 -4.75 2.95 19.01
N GLY A 277 -3.88 3.73 19.67
CA GLY A 277 -2.85 3.20 20.54
C GLY A 277 -3.42 2.52 21.79
N LEU A 278 -4.29 3.24 22.53
CA LEU A 278 -4.94 2.71 23.74
C LEU A 278 -5.75 1.44 23.44
N LEU A 279 -6.63 1.48 22.45
CA LEU A 279 -7.50 0.35 22.13
C LEU A 279 -6.73 -0.82 21.52
N GLY A 280 -5.63 -0.52 20.82
CA GLY A 280 -4.71 -1.53 20.29
C GLY A 280 -4.03 -2.30 21.42
N LEU A 281 -3.46 -1.59 22.39
CA LEU A 281 -2.84 -2.21 23.57
C LEU A 281 -3.86 -2.99 24.41
N ALA A 282 -5.06 -2.43 24.64
CA ALA A 282 -6.14 -3.12 25.35
C ALA A 282 -6.53 -4.45 24.69
N ARG A 283 -6.55 -4.49 23.35
CA ARG A 283 -6.82 -5.70 22.58
C ARG A 283 -5.72 -6.75 22.71
N GLU A 284 -4.47 -6.32 22.58
CA GLU A 284 -3.30 -7.19 22.66
C GLU A 284 -3.19 -7.84 24.03
N LEU A 285 -3.55 -7.11 25.09
CA LEU A 285 -3.56 -7.58 26.47
C LEU A 285 -4.87 -8.27 26.89
N GLN A 286 -5.92 -8.23 26.07
CA GLN A 286 -7.27 -8.70 26.39
C GLN A 286 -7.77 -8.17 27.76
N GLU A 287 -7.52 -6.89 28.04
CA GLU A 287 -7.74 -6.29 29.38
C GLU A 287 -9.19 -5.83 29.58
N PRO A 288 -10.01 -6.50 30.43
CA PRO A 288 -11.42 -6.16 30.60
C PRO A 288 -11.65 -4.81 31.28
N ARG A 289 -10.69 -4.32 32.08
CA ARG A 289 -10.81 -3.00 32.72
C ARG A 289 -10.83 -1.84 31.70
N ALA A 290 -10.51 -2.11 30.43
CA ALA A 290 -10.62 -1.13 29.35
C ALA A 290 -12.06 -0.93 28.83
N ASP A 291 -13.04 -1.75 29.25
CA ASP A 291 -14.41 -1.76 28.67
C ASP A 291 -15.13 -0.41 28.77
N ALA A 292 -15.00 0.29 29.89
CA ALA A 292 -15.58 1.64 30.03
C ALA A 292 -15.01 2.63 28.99
N MET A 293 -13.71 2.53 28.71
CA MET A 293 -13.03 3.34 27.69
C MET A 293 -13.40 2.89 26.27
N LEU A 294 -13.60 1.58 26.05
CA LEU A 294 -14.09 1.01 24.79
C LEU A 294 -15.50 1.48 24.48
N HIS A 295 -16.39 1.56 25.47
CA HIS A 295 -17.74 2.09 25.30
C HIS A 295 -17.73 3.57 24.88
N GLN A 296 -16.86 4.39 25.47
CA GLN A 296 -16.67 5.77 25.02
C GLN A 296 -16.14 5.85 23.58
N ALA A 297 -15.24 4.94 23.21
CA ALA A 297 -14.67 4.89 21.86
C ALA A 297 -15.72 4.58 20.77
N LEU A 298 -16.79 3.85 21.10
CA LEU A 298 -17.90 3.58 20.17
C LEU A 298 -18.66 4.85 19.77
N ALA A 299 -18.61 5.91 20.58
CA ALA A 299 -19.19 7.22 20.23
C ALA A 299 -18.23 8.11 19.40
N SER A 300 -17.03 7.63 19.06
CA SER A 300 -16.04 8.43 18.33
C SER A 300 -16.52 8.80 16.93
N LYS A 301 -16.24 10.04 16.50
CA LYS A 301 -16.45 10.48 15.10
C LYS A 301 -15.58 9.68 14.12
N ALA A 302 -14.45 9.14 14.56
CA ALA A 302 -13.54 8.40 13.70
C ALA A 302 -13.99 6.94 13.53
N LEU A 303 -14.41 6.56 12.32
CA LEU A 303 -14.89 5.20 12.01
C LEU A 303 -13.90 4.10 12.45
N THR A 304 -12.59 4.33 12.31
CA THR A 304 -11.56 3.33 12.66
C THR A 304 -11.46 3.11 14.17
N VAL A 305 -11.82 4.11 14.97
CA VAL A 305 -11.85 4.00 16.43
C VAL A 305 -13.03 3.14 16.85
N ARG A 306 -14.22 3.39 16.29
CA ARG A 306 -15.42 2.56 16.52
C ARG A 306 -15.19 1.10 16.12
N LEU A 307 -14.62 0.88 14.94
CA LEU A 307 -14.26 -0.47 14.47
C LEU A 307 -13.32 -1.21 15.42
N LEU A 308 -12.27 -0.54 15.87
CA LEU A 308 -11.30 -1.16 16.77
C LEU A 308 -11.94 -1.44 18.13
N ALA A 309 -12.72 -0.50 18.67
CA ALA A 309 -13.42 -0.69 19.93
C ALA A 309 -14.36 -1.91 19.88
N LEU A 310 -15.15 -2.03 18.82
CA LEU A 310 -16.08 -3.15 18.65
C LEU A 310 -15.35 -4.49 18.57
N ARG A 311 -14.25 -4.56 17.82
CA ARG A 311 -13.41 -5.76 17.73
C ARG A 311 -12.71 -6.11 19.04
N THR A 312 -12.32 -5.10 19.81
CA THR A 312 -11.64 -5.29 21.10
C THR A 312 -12.61 -5.78 22.18
N LEU A 313 -13.87 -5.35 22.16
CA LEU A 313 -14.90 -5.92 23.04
C LEU A 313 -15.13 -7.40 22.73
N GLY A 314 -15.09 -7.78 21.45
CA GLY A 314 -15.24 -9.18 21.02
C GLY A 314 -16.54 -9.78 21.56
N GLU A 315 -16.49 -11.04 21.99
CA GLU A 315 -17.65 -11.78 22.53
C GLU A 315 -18.37 -11.04 23.67
N ARG A 316 -17.63 -10.29 24.49
CA ARG A 316 -18.14 -9.54 25.65
C ARG A 316 -19.00 -8.33 25.27
N GLY A 317 -18.95 -7.92 24.00
CA GLY A 317 -19.61 -6.72 23.49
C GLY A 317 -20.95 -6.96 22.79
N LEU A 318 -21.70 -8.01 23.11
CA LEU A 318 -22.92 -8.37 22.37
C LEU A 318 -23.92 -7.21 22.21
N ALA A 319 -24.21 -6.48 23.29
CA ALA A 319 -25.11 -5.33 23.25
C ALA A 319 -24.59 -4.24 22.30
N GLN A 320 -23.28 -4.00 22.29
CA GLN A 320 -22.62 -3.00 21.44
C GLN A 320 -22.58 -3.46 19.97
N GLN A 321 -22.42 -4.76 19.71
CA GLN A 321 -22.52 -5.34 18.37
C GLN A 321 -23.94 -5.17 17.83
N LEU A 322 -24.96 -5.44 18.64
CA LEU A 322 -26.35 -5.20 18.26
C LEU A 322 -26.59 -3.73 17.98
N ALA A 323 -26.15 -2.80 18.84
CA ALA A 323 -26.28 -1.36 18.59
C ALA A 323 -25.55 -0.90 17.32
N ALA A 324 -24.39 -1.49 17.01
CA ALA A 324 -23.58 -1.14 15.83
C ALA A 324 -24.23 -1.52 14.49
N LEU A 325 -25.31 -2.32 14.48
CA LEU A 325 -26.12 -2.57 13.28
C LEU A 325 -26.86 -1.31 12.79
N ASP A 326 -26.98 -0.30 13.64
CA ASP A 326 -27.59 0.99 13.30
C ASP A 326 -26.53 2.06 12.95
N ASP A 327 -25.23 1.70 12.89
CA ASP A 327 -24.17 2.66 12.54
C ASP A 327 -24.32 3.13 11.09
N PRO A 328 -24.19 4.45 10.80
CA PRO A 328 -24.31 4.97 9.44
C PRO A 328 -23.21 4.46 8.50
N SER A 329 -22.06 4.02 9.03
CA SER A 329 -20.96 3.48 8.23
C SER A 329 -21.17 1.99 7.95
N ASP A 330 -21.28 1.62 6.67
CA ASP A 330 -21.37 0.20 6.25
C ASP A 330 -20.21 -0.65 6.79
N LYS A 331 -19.00 -0.08 6.91
CA LYS A 331 -17.86 -0.80 7.49
C LYS A 331 -18.09 -1.21 8.96
N VAL A 332 -18.79 -0.38 9.74
CA VAL A 332 -19.08 -0.68 11.16
C VAL A 332 -20.21 -1.68 11.25
N PHE A 333 -21.25 -1.49 10.44
CA PHE A 333 -22.34 -2.46 10.25
C PHE A 333 -21.79 -3.86 9.88
N ASP A 334 -20.94 -3.96 8.86
CA ASP A 334 -20.34 -5.21 8.41
C ASP A 334 -19.44 -5.84 9.50
N CYS A 335 -18.74 -5.01 10.28
CA CYS A 335 -17.96 -5.48 11.40
C CYS A 335 -18.85 -6.08 12.50
N ALA A 336 -19.99 -5.43 12.80
CA ALA A 336 -20.97 -5.93 13.75
C ALA A 336 -21.60 -7.25 13.26
N LEU A 337 -21.96 -7.35 11.98
CA LEU A 337 -22.43 -8.59 11.38
C LEU A 337 -21.42 -9.73 11.51
N GLY A 338 -20.14 -9.45 11.21
CA GLY A 338 -19.07 -10.44 11.34
C GLY A 338 -18.95 -10.97 12.77
N LEU A 339 -18.95 -10.08 13.77
CA LEU A 339 -18.86 -10.46 15.17
C LEU A 339 -20.11 -11.19 15.66
N LEU A 340 -21.31 -10.79 15.23
CA LEU A 340 -22.56 -11.48 15.59
C LEU A 340 -22.63 -12.91 15.01
N ARG A 341 -21.97 -13.18 13.89
CA ARG A 341 -21.88 -14.55 13.36
C ARG A 341 -21.03 -15.47 14.22
N GLU A 342 -20.11 -14.91 15.01
CA GLU A 342 -19.28 -15.65 15.96
C GLU A 342 -20.03 -15.88 17.29
N GLN A 343 -21.12 -15.15 17.55
CA GLN A 343 -21.94 -15.31 18.74
C GLN A 343 -22.89 -16.51 18.63
N PRO A 344 -23.23 -17.18 19.74
CA PRO A 344 -24.28 -18.17 19.76
C PRO A 344 -25.62 -17.55 19.31
N TRP A 345 -26.29 -18.17 18.33
CA TRP A 345 -27.58 -17.70 17.79
C TRP A 345 -28.60 -17.39 18.89
N ALA A 346 -28.72 -18.27 19.88
CA ALA A 346 -29.65 -18.11 21.01
C ALA A 346 -29.39 -16.86 21.85
N ALA A 347 -28.19 -16.28 21.81
CA ALA A 347 -27.86 -15.09 22.59
C ALA A 347 -28.49 -13.80 22.02
N PHE A 348 -28.90 -13.80 20.74
CA PHE A 348 -29.40 -12.59 20.10
C PHE A 348 -30.59 -12.80 19.16
N GLU A 349 -31.19 -14.00 19.14
CA GLU A 349 -32.28 -14.32 18.22
C GLU A 349 -33.49 -13.41 18.38
N GLU A 350 -33.89 -13.13 19.62
CA GLU A 350 -35.03 -12.27 19.95
C GLU A 350 -34.77 -10.81 19.56
N ALA A 351 -33.59 -10.28 19.88
CA ALA A 351 -33.20 -8.92 19.53
C ALA A 351 -33.13 -8.72 18.01
N LEU A 352 -32.67 -9.73 17.26
CA LEU A 352 -32.65 -9.68 15.80
C LEU A 352 -34.06 -9.77 15.21
N GLU A 353 -34.93 -10.63 15.74
CA GLU A 353 -36.34 -10.74 15.34
C GLU A 353 -37.03 -9.39 15.48
N GLN A 354 -36.97 -8.80 16.68
CA GLN A 354 -37.58 -7.51 16.98
C GLN A 354 -37.09 -6.41 16.03
N ARG A 355 -35.79 -6.37 15.76
CA ARG A 355 -35.21 -5.37 14.84
C ARG A 355 -35.70 -5.56 13.40
N LEU A 356 -35.74 -6.79 12.90
CA LEU A 356 -36.26 -7.05 11.56
C LEU A 356 -37.74 -6.66 11.49
N ASP A 357 -38.54 -6.98 12.50
CA ASP A 357 -39.97 -6.64 12.53
C ASP A 357 -40.22 -5.15 12.53
N GLN A 358 -39.46 -4.40 13.32
CA GLN A 358 -39.61 -2.95 13.44
C GLN A 358 -39.09 -2.18 12.23
N HIS A 359 -37.96 -2.61 11.65
CA HIS A 359 -37.21 -1.78 10.70
C HIS A 359 -37.06 -2.37 9.30
N TRP A 360 -37.70 -3.51 8.98
CA TRP A 360 -37.53 -4.19 7.69
C TRP A 360 -37.66 -3.25 6.48
N HIS A 361 -38.69 -2.41 6.47
CA HIS A 361 -38.97 -1.51 5.35
C HIS A 361 -38.08 -0.26 5.33
N ASP A 362 -37.68 0.23 6.51
CA ASP A 362 -36.82 1.41 6.66
C ASP A 362 -35.36 1.12 6.29
N LEU A 363 -34.92 -0.13 6.44
CA LEU A 363 -33.54 -0.53 6.16
C LEU A 363 -33.25 -0.58 4.66
N PRO A 364 -32.07 -0.12 4.19
CA PRO A 364 -31.63 -0.37 2.82
C PRO A 364 -31.70 -1.86 2.46
N LYS A 365 -32.03 -2.17 1.20
CA LYS A 365 -32.19 -3.56 0.72
C LYS A 365 -30.98 -4.44 1.10
N ALA A 366 -29.76 -3.96 0.92
CA ALA A 366 -28.56 -4.72 1.28
C ALA A 366 -28.51 -5.07 2.78
N ARG A 367 -28.81 -4.11 3.67
CA ARG A 367 -28.74 -4.30 5.12
C ARG A 367 -29.82 -5.25 5.64
N ARG A 368 -31.08 -5.14 5.16
CA ARG A 368 -32.15 -6.05 5.61
C ARG A 368 -31.84 -7.52 5.26
N TRP A 369 -31.31 -7.78 4.06
CA TRP A 369 -30.92 -9.14 3.66
C TRP A 369 -29.69 -9.62 4.42
N ALA A 370 -28.74 -8.74 4.73
CA ALA A 370 -27.58 -9.09 5.54
C ALA A 370 -27.96 -9.44 6.99
N LEU A 371 -28.91 -8.70 7.58
CA LEU A 371 -29.50 -9.01 8.89
C LEU A 371 -30.27 -10.33 8.88
N LEU A 372 -31.13 -10.56 7.89
CA LEU A 372 -31.81 -11.85 7.73
C LEU A 372 -30.79 -12.99 7.63
N GLY A 373 -29.67 -12.75 6.94
CA GLY A 373 -28.56 -13.68 6.79
C GLY A 373 -27.82 -14.04 8.08
N LEU A 374 -28.06 -13.36 9.21
CA LEU A 374 -27.56 -13.79 10.52
C LEU A 374 -28.36 -14.98 11.09
N LYS A 375 -29.62 -15.14 10.67
CA LYS A 375 -30.44 -16.27 11.13
C LYS A 375 -29.94 -17.58 10.50
N PRO A 376 -30.03 -18.73 11.20
CA PRO A 376 -29.88 -20.03 10.57
C PRO A 376 -30.81 -20.20 9.36
N GLY A 377 -30.39 -20.96 8.34
CA GLY A 377 -31.08 -21.03 7.04
C GLY A 377 -32.57 -21.36 7.13
N TRP A 378 -32.96 -22.34 7.96
CA TRP A 378 -34.37 -22.68 8.13
C TRP A 378 -35.13 -21.65 8.98
N ARG A 379 -34.45 -20.93 9.88
CA ARG A 379 -35.04 -19.80 10.61
C ARG A 379 -35.28 -18.60 9.70
N GLN A 380 -34.49 -18.42 8.64
CA GLN A 380 -34.79 -17.42 7.60
C GLN A 380 -36.09 -17.76 6.86
N LEU A 381 -36.25 -19.03 6.45
CA LEU A 381 -37.48 -19.50 5.79
C LEU A 381 -38.69 -19.33 6.72
N GLN A 382 -38.55 -19.71 7.98
CA GLN A 382 -39.59 -19.53 9.00
C GLN A 382 -40.01 -18.07 9.11
N TYR A 383 -39.05 -17.15 9.18
CA TYR A 383 -39.30 -15.71 9.25
C TYR A 383 -40.11 -15.22 8.05
N LEU A 384 -39.68 -15.55 6.83
CA LEU A 384 -40.34 -15.11 5.60
C LEU A 384 -41.77 -15.65 5.48
N LEU A 385 -41.98 -16.92 5.86
CA LEU A 385 -43.31 -17.53 5.88
C LEU A 385 -44.22 -16.89 6.93
N HIS A 386 -43.70 -16.61 8.12
CA HIS A 386 -44.43 -15.92 9.17
C HIS A 386 -44.86 -14.52 8.75
N ARG A 387 -43.95 -13.75 8.14
CA ARG A 387 -44.26 -12.42 7.61
C ARG A 387 -45.28 -12.48 6.49
N LEU A 388 -45.23 -13.49 5.62
CA LEU A 388 -46.23 -13.71 4.59
C LEU A 388 -47.63 -13.98 5.17
N ASP A 389 -47.74 -14.78 6.23
CA ASP A 389 -49.02 -15.08 6.89
C ASP A 389 -49.68 -13.83 7.48
N GLN A 390 -48.87 -12.90 7.97
CA GLN A 390 -49.31 -11.67 8.61
C GLN A 390 -49.40 -10.49 7.64
N ALA A 391 -49.00 -10.68 6.38
CA ALA A 391 -48.70 -9.58 5.47
C ALA A 391 -49.92 -8.72 5.10
N GLY A 392 -51.15 -9.26 5.15
CA GLY A 392 -52.35 -8.55 4.71
C GLY A 392 -52.17 -7.96 3.31
N SER A 393 -52.15 -6.63 3.20
CA SER A 393 -51.92 -5.90 1.94
C SER A 393 -50.51 -6.06 1.36
N GLU A 394 -49.52 -6.47 2.15
CA GLU A 394 -48.13 -6.68 1.71
C GLU A 394 -47.86 -8.09 1.18
N ALA A 395 -48.88 -8.96 1.06
CA ALA A 395 -48.67 -10.37 0.73
C ALA A 395 -47.92 -10.60 -0.60
N ALA A 396 -48.09 -9.70 -1.59
CA ALA A 396 -47.35 -9.76 -2.84
C ALA A 396 -45.85 -9.51 -2.66
N TYR A 397 -45.49 -8.53 -1.83
CA TYR A 397 -44.10 -8.22 -1.51
C TYR A 397 -43.40 -9.40 -0.83
N TRP A 398 -44.04 -10.00 0.18
CA TRP A 398 -43.47 -11.12 0.92
C TRP A 398 -43.39 -12.40 0.08
N ARG A 399 -44.33 -12.64 -0.85
CA ARG A 399 -44.21 -13.70 -1.86
C ARG A 399 -42.99 -13.50 -2.75
N GLU A 400 -42.77 -12.29 -3.27
CA GLU A 400 -41.60 -11.99 -4.10
C GLU A 400 -40.29 -12.09 -3.30
N ALA A 401 -40.28 -11.66 -2.03
CA ALA A 401 -39.13 -11.81 -1.14
C ALA A 401 -38.80 -13.28 -0.89
N LEU A 402 -39.80 -14.12 -0.60
CA LEU A 402 -39.65 -15.56 -0.41
C LEU A 402 -39.13 -16.24 -1.67
N ALA A 403 -39.71 -15.95 -2.84
CA ALA A 403 -39.28 -16.52 -4.11
C ALA A 403 -37.81 -16.20 -4.42
N ARG A 404 -37.41 -14.93 -4.29
CA ARG A 404 -36.01 -14.51 -4.49
C ARG A 404 -35.06 -15.17 -3.51
N TRP A 405 -35.48 -15.33 -2.25
CA TRP A 405 -34.69 -16.04 -1.26
C TRP A 405 -34.49 -17.51 -1.67
N CYS A 406 -35.56 -18.22 -2.05
CA CYS A 406 -35.49 -19.61 -2.53
C CYS A 406 -34.58 -19.77 -3.77
N ASP A 407 -34.66 -18.86 -4.74
CA ASP A 407 -33.81 -18.90 -5.95
C ASP A 407 -32.31 -18.70 -5.64
N SER A 408 -31.98 -18.03 -4.54
CA SER A 408 -30.60 -17.74 -4.13
C SER A 408 -29.95 -18.84 -3.29
N ARG A 409 -30.66 -19.95 -2.98
CA ARG A 409 -30.20 -21.01 -2.08
C ARG A 409 -29.87 -22.29 -2.84
N TYR A 410 -28.83 -22.97 -2.37
CA TYR A 410 -28.41 -24.29 -2.82
C TYR A 410 -27.87 -25.07 -1.61
N ALA A 411 -28.44 -26.25 -1.34
CA ALA A 411 -28.01 -27.20 -0.31
C ALA A 411 -27.79 -26.54 1.08
N MET A 412 -28.87 -26.27 1.82
CA MET A 412 -28.77 -25.56 3.09
C MET A 412 -28.20 -26.44 4.20
N PHE A 413 -27.01 -26.06 4.70
CA PHE A 413 -26.46 -26.60 5.93
C PHE A 413 -26.90 -25.76 7.13
N ASP A 414 -27.70 -26.34 8.02
CA ASP A 414 -28.20 -25.71 9.23
C ASP A 414 -28.36 -26.77 10.33
N PRO A 415 -27.32 -26.97 11.17
CA PRO A 415 -27.37 -27.91 12.28
C PRO A 415 -28.08 -27.34 13.51
N VAL A 416 -28.43 -26.04 13.51
CA VAL A 416 -29.02 -25.34 14.67
C VAL A 416 -30.53 -25.55 14.71
N THR A 417 -31.19 -25.59 13.55
CA THR A 417 -32.65 -25.76 13.49
C THR A 417 -33.07 -27.23 13.70
N PRO A 418 -33.95 -27.54 14.67
CA PRO A 418 -34.41 -28.90 14.94
C PRO A 418 -35.03 -29.59 13.71
N LYS A 419 -34.69 -30.86 13.49
CA LYS A 419 -35.17 -31.65 12.34
C LYS A 419 -36.70 -31.60 12.13
N PRO A 420 -37.56 -31.76 13.17
CA PRO A 420 -39.01 -31.69 12.98
C PRO A 420 -39.48 -30.34 12.43
N LEU A 421 -38.86 -29.24 12.86
CA LEU A 421 -39.18 -27.91 12.36
C LEU A 421 -38.75 -27.75 10.89
N ARG A 422 -37.58 -28.28 10.52
CA ARG A 422 -37.11 -28.27 9.12
C ARG A 422 -38.07 -29.02 8.20
N GLU A 423 -38.51 -30.20 8.62
CA GLU A 423 -39.47 -31.02 7.85
C GLU A 423 -40.82 -30.31 7.69
N ALA A 424 -41.35 -29.71 8.75
CA ALA A 424 -42.60 -28.94 8.70
C ALA A 424 -42.50 -27.74 7.75
N LEU A 425 -41.39 -26.99 7.79
CA LEU A 425 -41.17 -25.86 6.89
C LEU A 425 -41.01 -26.31 5.42
N ALA A 426 -40.33 -27.44 5.19
CA ALA A 426 -40.17 -28.01 3.85
C ALA A 426 -41.52 -28.47 3.26
N GLN A 427 -42.35 -29.16 4.05
CA GLN A 427 -43.70 -29.56 3.64
C GLN A 427 -44.58 -28.36 3.30
N ARG A 428 -44.49 -27.30 4.11
CA ARG A 428 -45.21 -26.06 3.84
C ARG A 428 -44.77 -25.40 2.54
N LEU A 429 -43.45 -25.33 2.29
CA LEU A 429 -42.94 -24.77 1.04
C LEU A 429 -43.32 -25.63 -0.17
N GLN A 430 -43.39 -26.96 -0.01
CA GLN A 430 -43.86 -27.89 -1.05
C GLN A 430 -45.31 -27.61 -1.44
N ALA A 431 -46.20 -27.42 -0.46
CA ALA A 431 -47.60 -27.07 -0.73
C ALA A 431 -47.74 -25.74 -1.48
N MET A 432 -46.91 -24.74 -1.14
CA MET A 432 -46.87 -23.46 -1.86
C MET A 432 -46.34 -23.60 -3.29
N GLU A 433 -45.37 -24.49 -3.51
CA GLU A 433 -44.84 -24.79 -4.85
C GLU A 433 -45.92 -25.44 -5.74
N GLU A 434 -46.71 -26.36 -5.17
CA GLU A 434 -47.83 -27.02 -5.85
C GLU A 434 -48.97 -26.04 -6.17
N ALA A 435 -49.22 -25.07 -5.29
CA ALA A 435 -50.18 -23.99 -5.51
C ALA A 435 -49.70 -22.92 -6.50
N GLY A 436 -48.42 -22.94 -6.91
CA GLY A 436 -47.82 -21.95 -7.80
C GLY A 436 -47.48 -20.61 -7.14
N ASP A 437 -47.46 -20.57 -5.80
CA ASP A 437 -47.12 -19.38 -5.01
C ASP A 437 -45.60 -19.09 -4.94
N VAL A 438 -44.76 -20.11 -5.20
CA VAL A 438 -43.30 -20.01 -5.28
C VAL A 438 -42.74 -20.73 -6.51
N PRO A 439 -41.52 -20.43 -6.98
CA PRO A 439 -40.94 -21.07 -8.15
C PRO A 439 -40.82 -22.60 -8.00
N ARG A 440 -41.01 -23.33 -9.11
CA ARG A 440 -40.75 -24.78 -9.16
C ARG A 440 -39.28 -25.11 -8.85
N GLY A 441 -39.05 -26.17 -8.09
CA GLY A 441 -37.76 -26.62 -7.58
C GLY A 441 -37.32 -25.90 -6.30
N SER A 442 -38.16 -25.09 -5.68
CA SER A 442 -37.81 -24.35 -4.45
C SER A 442 -37.43 -25.29 -3.32
N VAL A 443 -38.23 -26.33 -3.04
CA VAL A 443 -37.92 -27.31 -1.98
C VAL A 443 -36.64 -28.10 -2.29
N LYS A 444 -36.50 -28.53 -3.55
CA LYS A 444 -35.32 -29.30 -4.00
C LYS A 444 -34.00 -28.55 -3.85
N ARG A 445 -34.01 -27.21 -3.94
CA ARG A 445 -32.80 -26.40 -3.75
C ARG A 445 -32.38 -26.27 -2.29
N LEU A 446 -33.31 -26.47 -1.35
CA LEU A 446 -33.07 -26.37 0.09
C LEU A 446 -32.52 -27.66 0.69
N LEU A 447 -32.97 -28.81 0.17
CA LEU A 447 -32.48 -30.14 0.47
C LEU A 447 -31.13 -30.39 -0.21
#